data_AF-A0A0G1JWW5-F1
#
_entry.id   AF-A0A0G1JWW5-F1
#
_cell.length_a   1.000
_cell.length_b   1.000
_cell.length_c   1.000
_cell.angle_alpha   90.00
_cell.angle_beta   90.00
_cell.angle_gamma   90.00
#
_symmetry.space_group_name_H-M   'P 1'
#
loop_
_entity.id
_entity.type
_entity.pdbx_description
1 polymer ?
#
loop_
_entity_poly.entity_id
_entity_poly.type
_entity_poly.pdbx_seq_one_letter_code
_entity_poly.pdbx_strand_id
1 'polypeptide(L)'
;MFVGGSRQQVLQRGHEIFRSGQSRDTFFIILEGEVEIVKELGGMREIVTIASSGEYIAEEALFQKSSKHSHTCFVRSETASVLAIKRQIFEKFPESMRLTFILNLLPLISENFAHASTIIVTLSKIGALLGENRETVLSLGTRILSILREPTKAERGIILMIENDASHVKMRAITGFQDTAYLNNRIGLNEDFIAERIVQKGETVNIREAEYLPRTRKVRYASRSIIGVPLKVRGRQIGAIILADRKGDGGFTPNDEALISIVAHTVGIAIHNAEHFEIQEAEAELKREYVM
;
A
#
# COMPACT_ATOMS: atom_id res chain seq x y z
N MET A 1 0.55 42.49 0.82
CA MET A 1 1.92 42.52 1.38
C MET A 1 2.16 41.15 2.01
N PHE A 2 2.80 40.23 1.27
CA PHE A 2 3.09 38.87 1.74
C PHE A 2 4.21 38.94 2.79
N VAL A 3 3.89 38.63 4.04
CA VAL A 3 4.89 38.50 5.10
C VAL A 3 5.66 37.22 4.84
N GLY A 4 6.89 37.37 4.34
CA GLY A 4 7.79 36.28 3.99
C GLY A 4 8.03 35.32 5.16
N GLY A 5 7.78 34.04 4.92
CA GLY A 5 8.01 33.00 5.90
C GLY A 5 7.48 31.63 5.46
N SER A 6 6.31 31.62 4.83
CA SER A 6 5.90 30.45 4.05
C SER A 6 6.75 30.37 2.79
N ARG A 7 7.37 29.22 2.55
CA ARG A 7 8.20 28.99 1.36
C ARG A 7 7.61 27.86 0.55
N GLN A 8 7.08 28.19 -0.61
CA GLN A 8 6.79 27.20 -1.64
C GLN A 8 8.09 26.73 -2.26
N GLN A 9 8.26 25.42 -2.40
CA GLN A 9 9.46 24.80 -2.98
C GLN A 9 9.03 23.68 -3.91
N VAL A 10 9.68 23.60 -5.07
CA VAL A 10 9.57 22.44 -5.96
C VAL A 10 10.76 21.54 -5.69
N LEU A 11 10.47 20.30 -5.30
CA LEU A 11 11.45 19.31 -4.87
C LEU A 11 11.44 18.14 -5.84
N GLN A 12 12.59 17.51 -6.03
CA GLN A 12 12.77 16.37 -6.94
C GLN A 12 12.55 15.04 -6.22
N ARG A 13 12.22 13.99 -6.98
CA ARG A 13 12.08 12.62 -6.46
C ARG A 13 13.23 12.21 -5.54
N GLY A 14 12.91 11.59 -4.42
CA GLY A 14 13.85 11.12 -3.42
C GLY A 14 14.39 12.22 -2.49
N HIS A 15 14.01 13.48 -2.68
CA HIS A 15 14.39 14.55 -1.75
C HIS A 15 13.76 14.31 -0.37
N GLU A 16 14.56 14.39 0.69
CA GLU A 16 14.11 14.26 2.08
C GLU A 16 13.49 15.58 2.56
N ILE A 17 12.21 15.57 2.91
CA ILE A 17 11.51 16.75 3.44
C ILE A 17 11.79 16.92 4.94
N PHE A 18 11.77 15.81 5.69
CA PHE A 18 12.18 15.75 7.08
C PHE A 18 12.61 14.32 7.45
N ARG A 19 13.36 14.18 8.54
CA ARG A 19 13.85 12.90 9.04
C ARG A 19 13.31 12.55 10.42
N SER A 20 13.11 11.25 10.65
CA SER A 20 12.85 10.74 11.99
C SER A 20 13.89 11.23 13.01
N GLY A 21 13.42 11.64 14.19
CA GLY A 21 14.23 12.19 15.27
C GLY A 21 14.56 13.69 15.15
N GLN A 22 14.37 14.33 14.00
CA GLN A 22 14.51 15.78 13.86
C GLN A 22 13.39 16.54 14.57
N SER A 23 13.67 17.77 14.99
CA SER A 23 12.64 18.64 15.59
C SER A 23 11.53 18.90 14.58
N ARG A 24 10.28 18.75 15.02
CA ARG A 24 9.09 19.01 14.24
C ARG A 24 8.62 20.44 14.53
N ASP A 25 9.02 21.37 13.68
CA ASP A 25 8.69 22.81 13.80
C ASP A 25 8.04 23.39 12.54
N THR A 26 7.87 22.56 11.50
CA THR A 26 7.40 22.97 10.18
C THR A 26 6.23 22.08 9.75
N PHE A 27 5.13 22.72 9.37
CA PHE A 27 3.97 22.12 8.74
C PHE A 27 4.10 22.20 7.23
N PHE A 28 3.66 21.18 6.50
CA PHE A 28 3.80 21.13 5.05
C PHE A 28 2.47 20.83 4.37
N ILE A 29 2.13 21.59 3.33
CA ILE A 29 1.00 21.31 2.43
C ILE A 29 1.57 20.85 1.09
N ILE A 30 1.06 19.75 0.55
CA ILE A 30 1.42 19.27 -0.78
C ILE A 30 0.53 19.98 -1.78
N LEU A 31 1.12 20.88 -2.57
CA LEU A 31 0.38 21.64 -3.59
C LEU A 31 0.24 20.82 -4.87
N GLU A 32 1.30 20.15 -5.29
CA GLU A 32 1.35 19.28 -6.47
C GLU A 32 2.29 18.10 -6.23
N GLY A 33 2.01 16.95 -6.84
CA GLY A 33 2.79 15.72 -6.69
C GLY A 33 2.43 14.90 -5.46
N GLU A 34 3.33 13.99 -5.09
CA GLU A 34 3.17 13.04 -3.98
C GLU A 34 4.43 12.93 -3.14
N VAL A 35 4.25 12.70 -1.84
CA VAL A 35 5.32 12.42 -0.89
C VAL A 35 5.00 11.13 -0.13
N GLU A 36 6.01 10.35 0.20
CA GLU A 36 5.89 9.13 1.00
C GLU A 36 6.45 9.36 2.39
N ILE A 37 5.73 8.88 3.41
CA ILE A 37 6.19 8.82 4.79
C ILE A 37 6.57 7.38 5.07
N VAL A 38 7.83 7.16 5.44
CA VAL A 38 8.41 5.83 5.62
C VAL A 38 8.93 5.61 7.03
N LYS A 39 8.86 4.36 7.47
CA LYS A 39 9.53 3.86 8.67
C LYS A 39 10.71 3.00 8.25
N GLU A 40 11.89 3.29 8.79
CA GLU A 40 13.07 2.44 8.62
C GLU A 40 13.10 1.39 9.73
N LEU A 41 13.02 0.11 9.36
CA LEU A 41 13.07 -1.04 10.26
C LEU A 41 14.04 -2.06 9.67
N GLY A 42 15.16 -2.32 10.37
CA GLY A 42 16.12 -3.36 9.96
C GLY A 42 16.74 -3.16 8.56
N GLY A 43 16.87 -1.91 8.09
CA GLY A 43 17.39 -1.58 6.75
C GLY A 43 16.35 -1.65 5.63
N MET A 44 15.11 -2.04 5.91
CA MET A 44 13.98 -1.94 4.98
C MET A 44 13.18 -0.66 5.24
N ARG A 45 12.69 -0.05 4.16
CA ARG A 45 11.75 1.07 4.21
C ARG A 45 10.33 0.54 4.03
N GLU A 46 9.49 0.76 5.02
CA GLU A 46 8.07 0.49 4.93
C GLU A 46 7.31 1.81 4.77
N ILE A 47 6.46 1.89 3.75
CA ILE A 47 5.58 3.04 3.53
C ILE A 47 4.48 2.99 4.59
N VAL A 48 4.41 4.05 5.40
CA VAL A 48 3.38 4.23 6.42
C VAL A 48 2.17 4.93 5.81
N THR A 49 2.41 5.95 4.99
CA THR A 49 1.37 6.66 4.24
C THR A 49 1.97 7.42 3.07
N ILE A 50 1.12 7.80 2.12
CA ILE A 50 1.47 8.66 0.99
C ILE A 50 0.54 9.87 1.06
N ALA A 51 1.12 11.07 1.02
CA ALA A 51 0.36 12.31 0.96
C ALA A 51 0.44 12.92 -0.45
N SER A 52 -0.70 13.31 -0.98
CA SER A 52 -0.94 13.74 -2.35
C SER A 52 -1.31 15.22 -2.39
N SER A 53 -1.45 15.76 -3.61
CA SER A 53 -1.85 17.15 -3.82
C SER A 53 -3.16 17.48 -3.09
N GLY A 54 -3.16 18.54 -2.28
CA GLY A 54 -4.26 18.95 -1.41
C GLY A 54 -4.16 18.44 0.04
N GLU A 55 -3.30 17.45 0.30
CA GLU A 55 -3.07 16.93 1.65
C GLU A 55 -1.93 17.67 2.35
N TYR A 56 -1.74 17.38 3.64
CA TYR A 56 -0.68 17.95 4.46
C TYR A 56 0.00 16.89 5.31
N ILE A 57 1.15 17.27 5.87
CA ILE A 57 1.92 16.43 6.79
C ILE A 57 2.50 17.29 7.92
N ALA A 58 2.83 16.61 9.02
CA ALA A 58 3.45 17.22 10.20
C ALA A 58 2.57 18.27 10.90
N GLU A 59 1.26 18.06 10.94
CA GLU A 59 0.25 18.88 11.63
C GLU A 59 0.57 19.15 13.09
N GLU A 60 1.16 18.17 13.81
CA GLU A 60 1.65 18.36 15.18
C GLU A 60 2.65 19.52 15.31
N ALA A 61 3.33 19.92 14.22
CA ALA A 61 4.20 21.10 14.23
C ALA A 61 3.46 22.37 14.68
N LEU A 62 2.15 22.47 14.42
CA LEU A 62 1.35 23.63 14.79
C LEU A 62 0.83 23.59 16.23
N PHE A 63 0.68 22.39 16.81
CA PHE A 63 -0.04 22.20 18.07
C PHE A 63 0.86 21.83 19.25
N GLN A 64 1.95 21.08 19.01
CA GLN A 64 2.80 20.55 20.07
C GLN A 64 4.17 21.19 20.07
N LYS A 65 4.56 21.80 21.19
CA LYS A 65 5.91 22.37 21.34
C LYS A 65 6.95 21.26 21.51
N SER A 66 8.09 21.42 20.84
CA SER A 66 9.28 20.57 20.99
C SER A 66 9.08 19.08 20.69
N SER A 67 8.16 18.72 19.78
CA SER A 67 8.03 17.35 19.28
C SER A 67 9.11 17.02 18.25
N LYS A 68 9.28 15.72 17.98
CA LYS A 68 10.19 15.18 16.96
C LYS A 68 9.41 14.40 15.91
N HIS A 69 9.90 14.35 14.68
CA HIS A 69 9.34 13.46 13.67
C HIS A 69 9.53 12.00 14.09
N SER A 70 8.48 11.20 14.02
CA SER A 70 8.53 9.75 14.26
C SER A 70 8.99 8.97 13.03
N HIS A 71 8.80 9.55 11.84
CA HIS A 71 9.06 8.95 10.53
C HIS A 71 9.88 9.89 9.65
N THR A 72 10.38 9.38 8.54
CA THR A 72 11.09 10.16 7.52
C THR A 72 10.17 10.36 6.32
N CYS A 73 10.22 11.52 5.67
CA CYS A 73 9.40 11.84 4.51
C CYS A 73 10.26 12.15 3.30
N PHE A 74 9.91 11.55 2.15
CA PHE A 74 10.58 11.74 0.87
C PHE A 74 9.59 12.15 -0.22
N VAL A 75 10.08 12.88 -1.22
CA VAL A 75 9.32 13.12 -2.46
C VAL A 75 9.22 11.82 -3.26
N ARG A 76 7.99 11.42 -3.60
CA ARG A 76 7.71 10.16 -4.31
C ARG A 76 7.57 10.36 -5.82
N SER A 77 6.82 11.39 -6.23
CA SER A 77 6.66 11.77 -7.64
C SER A 77 7.96 12.30 -8.24
N GLU A 78 8.04 12.45 -9.56
CA GLU A 78 9.21 13.06 -10.23
C GLU A 78 9.55 14.42 -9.63
N THR A 79 8.51 15.23 -9.41
CA THR A 79 8.58 16.49 -8.66
C THR A 79 7.39 16.62 -7.71
N ALA A 80 7.59 17.30 -6.58
CA ALA A 80 6.51 17.72 -5.70
C ALA A 80 6.66 19.21 -5.34
N SER A 81 5.57 19.96 -5.42
CA SER A 81 5.47 21.34 -4.97
C SER A 81 4.90 21.35 -3.55
N VAL A 82 5.66 21.89 -2.60
CA VAL A 82 5.32 21.84 -1.17
C VAL A 82 5.38 23.25 -0.57
N LEU A 83 4.34 23.63 0.17
CA LEU A 83 4.31 24.84 0.99
C LEU A 83 4.74 24.51 2.42
N ALA A 84 5.89 25.03 2.84
CA ALA A 84 6.38 24.89 4.21
C ALA A 84 5.97 26.10 5.07
N ILE A 85 5.36 25.86 6.24
CA ILE A 85 4.95 26.87 7.21
C ILE A 85 5.59 26.54 8.56
N LYS A 86 6.58 27.34 9.01
CA LYS A 86 7.15 27.15 10.34
C LYS A 86 6.17 27.61 11.44
N ARG A 87 6.20 26.93 12.59
CA ARG A 87 5.42 27.29 13.79
C ARG A 87 5.58 28.77 14.15
N GLN A 88 6.81 29.27 14.17
CA GLN A 88 7.10 30.68 14.52
C GLN A 88 6.42 31.70 13.59
N ILE A 89 6.13 31.31 12.35
CA ILE A 89 5.43 32.16 11.38
C ILE A 89 3.92 32.02 11.58
N PHE A 90 3.44 30.78 11.74
CA PHE A 90 2.04 30.52 12.05
C PHE A 90 1.59 31.25 13.32
N GLU A 91 2.40 31.26 14.38
CA GLU A 91 2.12 31.97 15.64
C GLU A 91 2.01 33.51 15.48
N LYS A 92 2.60 34.08 14.41
CA LYS A 92 2.49 35.51 14.09
C LYS A 92 1.21 35.86 13.31
N PHE A 93 0.45 34.87 12.84
CA PHE A 93 -0.79 35.13 12.13
C PHE A 93 -1.86 35.70 13.09
N PRO A 94 -2.75 36.57 12.57
CA PRO A 94 -3.92 37.01 13.33
C PRO A 94 -4.70 35.81 13.88
N GLU A 95 -5.23 35.94 15.10
CA GLU A 95 -5.95 34.84 15.75
C GLU A 95 -7.11 34.29 14.92
N SER A 96 -7.88 35.18 14.27
CA SER A 96 -8.95 34.80 13.35
C SER A 96 -8.45 33.92 12.20
N MET A 97 -7.30 34.25 11.60
CA MET A 97 -6.71 33.46 10.52
C MET A 97 -6.22 32.10 11.01
N ARG A 98 -5.62 32.03 12.21
CA ARG A 98 -5.21 30.75 12.82
C ARG A 98 -6.41 29.86 13.11
N LEU A 99 -7.49 30.42 13.67
CA LEU A 99 -8.73 29.69 13.94
C LEU A 99 -9.37 29.16 12.65
N THR A 100 -9.54 29.99 11.64
CA THR A 100 -10.08 29.55 10.34
C THR A 100 -9.20 28.46 9.71
N PHE A 101 -7.87 28.60 9.79
CA PHE A 101 -6.95 27.59 9.29
C PHE A 101 -7.12 26.25 10.01
N ILE A 102 -7.16 26.24 11.35
CA ILE A 102 -7.36 25.03 12.15
C ILE A 102 -8.72 24.40 11.86
N LEU A 103 -9.80 25.20 11.78
CA LEU A 103 -11.13 24.71 11.45
C LEU A 103 -11.18 24.05 10.07
N ASN A 104 -10.45 24.60 9.09
CA ASN A 104 -10.33 24.02 7.76
C ASN A 104 -9.47 22.75 7.73
N LEU A 105 -8.59 22.53 8.72
CA LEU A 105 -7.84 21.28 8.85
C LEU A 105 -8.67 20.15 9.48
N LEU A 106 -9.66 20.45 10.32
CA LEU A 106 -10.43 19.43 11.04
C LEU A 106 -11.06 18.36 10.14
N PRO A 107 -11.70 18.68 9.00
CA PRO A 107 -12.25 17.66 8.11
C PRO A 107 -11.18 16.72 7.57
N LEU A 108 -10.01 17.25 7.21
CA LEU A 108 -8.90 16.46 6.70
C LEU A 108 -8.28 15.57 7.79
N ILE A 109 -8.16 16.05 9.03
CA ILE A 109 -7.73 15.21 10.17
C ILE A 109 -8.73 14.06 10.38
N SER A 110 -10.02 14.37 10.30
CA SER A 110 -11.09 13.38 10.43
C SER A 110 -11.02 12.32 9.32
N GLU A 111 -10.71 12.72 8.09
CA GLU A 111 -10.52 11.80 6.95
C GLU A 111 -9.29 10.90 7.14
N ASN A 112 -8.14 11.47 7.54
CA ASN A 112 -6.94 10.71 7.90
C ASN A 112 -7.21 9.69 9.01
N PHE A 113 -7.97 10.07 10.03
CA PHE A 113 -8.37 9.17 11.11
C PHE A 113 -9.28 8.04 10.63
N ALA A 114 -10.22 8.32 9.73
CA ALA A 114 -11.07 7.30 9.12
C ALA A 114 -10.25 6.29 8.30
N HIS A 115 -9.24 6.76 7.56
CA HIS A 115 -8.30 5.88 6.84
C HIS A 115 -7.49 5.00 7.79
N ALA A 116 -6.89 5.57 8.84
CA ALA A 116 -6.17 4.81 9.86
C ALA A 116 -7.05 3.75 10.55
N SER A 117 -8.29 4.12 10.88
CA SER A 117 -9.27 3.20 11.47
C SER A 117 -9.60 2.05 10.52
N THR A 118 -9.71 2.32 9.22
CA THR A 118 -9.93 1.30 8.19
C THR A 118 -8.77 0.31 8.13
N ILE A 119 -7.53 0.78 8.20
CA ILE A 119 -6.33 -0.08 8.26
C ILE A 119 -6.40 -1.00 9.49
N ILE A 120 -6.70 -0.46 10.67
CA ILE A 120 -6.78 -1.24 11.92
C ILE A 120 -7.86 -2.31 11.85
N VAL A 121 -9.06 -1.96 11.36
CA VAL A 121 -10.15 -2.92 11.21
C VAL A 121 -9.79 -4.02 10.21
N THR A 122 -9.15 -3.65 9.09
CA THR A 122 -8.70 -4.60 8.06
C THR A 122 -7.65 -5.55 8.61
N LEU A 123 -6.62 -5.03 9.29
CA LEU A 123 -5.60 -5.84 9.96
C LEU A 123 -6.20 -6.75 11.02
N SER A 124 -7.16 -6.27 11.82
CA SER A 124 -7.82 -7.07 12.84
C SER A 124 -8.63 -8.22 12.23
N LYS A 125 -9.37 -7.95 11.15
CA LYS A 125 -10.10 -9.00 10.41
C LYS A 125 -9.15 -10.04 9.84
N ILE A 126 -8.07 -9.64 9.17
CA ILE A 126 -7.06 -10.57 8.62
C ILE A 126 -6.34 -11.33 9.75
N GLY A 127 -6.01 -10.66 10.84
CA GLY A 127 -5.39 -11.27 12.03
C GLY A 127 -6.28 -12.31 12.70
N ALA A 128 -7.61 -12.11 12.71
CA ALA A 128 -8.55 -13.13 13.18
C ALA A 128 -8.52 -14.39 12.30
N LEU A 129 -8.35 -14.25 10.97
CA LEU A 129 -8.21 -15.39 10.06
C LEU A 129 -6.96 -16.22 10.35
N LEU A 130 -5.86 -15.57 10.78
CA LEU A 130 -4.62 -16.26 11.14
C LEU A 130 -4.75 -17.19 12.35
N GLY A 131 -5.72 -16.92 13.24
CA GLY A 131 -5.98 -17.75 14.41
C GLY A 131 -6.77 -19.01 14.10
N GLU A 132 -7.31 -19.14 12.88
CA GLU A 132 -8.08 -20.31 12.46
C GLU A 132 -7.13 -21.42 11.97
N ASN A 133 -7.17 -22.57 12.63
CA ASN A 133 -6.31 -23.70 12.28
C ASN A 133 -6.82 -24.43 11.03
N ARG A 134 -5.89 -24.77 10.12
CA ARG A 134 -6.07 -25.64 8.93
C ARG A 134 -6.85 -25.04 7.76
N GLU A 135 -6.38 -23.93 7.22
CA GLU A 135 -6.89 -23.41 5.93
C GLU A 135 -5.95 -23.70 4.77
N THR A 136 -6.54 -23.96 3.60
CA THR A 136 -5.84 -23.96 2.32
C THR A 136 -5.52 -22.54 1.88
N VAL A 137 -4.49 -22.38 1.05
CA VAL A 137 -4.13 -21.10 0.42
C VAL A 137 -5.33 -20.51 -0.33
N LEU A 138 -6.15 -21.37 -0.96
CA LEU A 138 -7.34 -20.96 -1.68
C LEU A 138 -8.40 -20.35 -0.74
N SER A 139 -8.78 -21.04 0.34
CA SER A 139 -9.80 -20.55 1.28
C SER A 139 -9.37 -19.24 1.94
N LEU A 140 -8.20 -19.27 2.59
CA LEU A 140 -7.65 -18.13 3.32
C LEU A 140 -7.43 -16.93 2.38
N GLY A 141 -6.81 -17.18 1.22
CA GLY A 141 -6.56 -16.14 0.23
C GLY A 141 -7.83 -15.49 -0.29
N THR A 142 -8.89 -16.27 -0.56
CA THR A 142 -10.17 -15.75 -1.04
C THR A 142 -10.85 -14.87 0.00
N ARG A 143 -10.78 -15.24 1.28
CA ARG A 143 -11.33 -14.46 2.41
C ARG A 143 -10.55 -13.15 2.60
N ILE A 144 -9.22 -13.21 2.59
CA ILE A 144 -8.34 -12.03 2.66
C ILE A 144 -8.67 -11.05 1.53
N LEU A 145 -8.74 -11.53 0.29
CA LEU A 145 -9.06 -10.70 -0.87
C LEU A 145 -10.45 -10.06 -0.74
N SER A 146 -11.43 -10.79 -0.21
CA SER A 146 -12.78 -10.26 0.04
C SER A 146 -12.77 -9.13 1.08
N ILE A 147 -11.97 -9.25 2.14
CA ILE A 147 -11.78 -8.20 3.15
C ILE A 147 -11.15 -6.94 2.53
N LEU A 148 -10.18 -7.10 1.63
CA LEU A 148 -9.46 -5.98 1.02
C LEU A 148 -10.27 -5.26 -0.06
N ARG A 149 -11.16 -5.96 -0.77
CA ARG A 149 -11.96 -5.38 -1.86
C ARG A 149 -12.95 -4.30 -1.41
N GLU A 150 -13.49 -4.42 -0.21
CA GLU A 150 -14.50 -3.50 0.30
C GLU A 150 -13.94 -2.08 0.55
N PRO A 151 -12.90 -1.89 1.38
CA PRO A 151 -12.34 -0.55 1.63
C PRO A 151 -11.64 0.05 0.40
N THR A 152 -11.01 -0.77 -0.44
CA THR A 152 -10.32 -0.31 -1.66
C THR A 152 -11.25 -0.11 -2.85
N LYS A 153 -12.53 -0.51 -2.72
CA LYS A 153 -13.53 -0.53 -3.80
C LYS A 153 -13.10 -1.36 -5.01
N ALA A 154 -12.23 -2.35 -4.85
CA ALA A 154 -11.77 -3.21 -5.93
C ALA A 154 -12.85 -4.20 -6.38
N GLU A 155 -13.06 -4.31 -7.69
CA GLU A 155 -13.99 -5.31 -8.24
C GLU A 155 -13.37 -6.70 -8.28
N ARG A 156 -12.05 -6.82 -8.38
CA ARG A 156 -11.34 -8.10 -8.46
C ARG A 156 -10.17 -8.14 -7.50
N GLY A 157 -9.84 -9.33 -7.03
CA GLY A 157 -8.67 -9.58 -6.19
C GLY A 157 -8.01 -10.92 -6.53
N ILE A 158 -6.68 -10.97 -6.50
CA ILE A 158 -5.86 -12.12 -6.89
C ILE A 158 -4.69 -12.26 -5.91
N ILE A 159 -4.37 -13.49 -5.53
CA ILE A 159 -3.08 -13.84 -4.92
C ILE A 159 -2.30 -14.70 -5.92
N LEU A 160 -1.12 -14.19 -6.29
CA LEU A 160 -0.13 -14.89 -7.08
C LEU A 160 0.91 -15.50 -6.15
N MET A 161 1.32 -16.72 -6.43
CA MET A 161 2.42 -17.39 -5.73
C MET A 161 3.49 -17.83 -6.71
N ILE A 162 4.76 -17.68 -6.32
CA ILE A 162 5.92 -18.08 -7.10
C ILE A 162 6.00 -19.61 -7.14
N GLU A 163 6.19 -20.19 -8.33
CA GLU A 163 6.48 -21.62 -8.46
C GLU A 163 7.97 -21.93 -8.32
N ASN A 164 8.31 -23.22 -8.17
CA ASN A 164 9.68 -23.67 -7.89
C ASN A 164 10.73 -23.22 -8.93
N ASP A 165 10.34 -22.97 -10.17
CA ASP A 165 11.25 -22.50 -11.23
C ASP A 165 11.54 -20.99 -11.17
N ALA A 166 10.88 -20.24 -10.27
CA ALA A 166 11.01 -18.80 -10.08
C ALA A 166 10.76 -17.92 -11.33
N SER A 167 10.32 -18.51 -12.44
CA SER A 167 10.00 -17.86 -13.71
C SER A 167 8.50 -17.79 -13.96
N HIS A 168 7.73 -18.59 -13.21
CA HIS A 168 6.28 -18.64 -13.26
C HIS A 168 5.65 -18.30 -11.92
N VAL A 169 4.43 -17.80 -12.02
CA VAL A 169 3.53 -17.60 -10.90
C VAL A 169 2.21 -18.31 -11.16
N LYS A 170 1.56 -18.73 -10.09
CA LYS A 170 0.26 -19.39 -10.11
C LYS A 170 -0.77 -18.56 -9.37
N MET A 171 -1.96 -18.39 -9.95
CA MET A 171 -3.10 -17.76 -9.27
C MET A 171 -3.67 -18.72 -8.22
N ARG A 172 -3.31 -18.56 -6.94
CA ARG A 172 -3.71 -19.49 -5.88
C ARG A 172 -5.01 -19.09 -5.16
N ALA A 173 -5.41 -17.83 -5.27
CA ALA A 173 -6.73 -17.37 -4.83
C ALA A 173 -7.24 -16.22 -5.70
N ILE A 174 -8.55 -16.18 -5.94
CA ILE A 174 -9.21 -15.14 -6.75
C ILE A 174 -10.55 -14.75 -6.15
N THR A 175 -10.98 -13.50 -6.34
CA THR A 175 -12.31 -13.01 -5.97
C THR A 175 -12.81 -12.01 -7.01
N GLY A 176 -14.13 -11.98 -7.26
CA GLY A 176 -14.74 -11.06 -8.22
C GLY A 176 -14.61 -11.45 -9.69
N PHE A 177 -14.24 -12.70 -9.97
CA PHE A 177 -14.20 -13.29 -11.32
C PHE A 177 -15.46 -14.13 -11.56
N GLN A 178 -16.03 -14.04 -12.76
CA GLN A 178 -17.13 -14.93 -13.19
C GLN A 178 -16.59 -16.29 -13.65
N ASP A 179 -15.44 -16.29 -14.32
CA ASP A 179 -14.77 -17.48 -14.81
C ASP A 179 -13.76 -17.98 -13.76
N THR A 180 -13.92 -19.22 -13.31
CA THR A 180 -13.00 -19.85 -12.36
C THR A 180 -11.76 -20.44 -13.05
N ALA A 181 -11.69 -20.44 -14.39
CA ALA A 181 -10.52 -20.91 -15.14
C ALA A 181 -9.25 -20.07 -14.89
N TYR A 182 -9.39 -18.88 -14.32
CA TYR A 182 -8.25 -18.10 -13.81
C TYR A 182 -7.57 -18.77 -12.61
N LEU A 183 -8.32 -19.52 -11.80
CA LEU A 183 -7.76 -20.19 -10.63
C LEU A 183 -6.78 -21.28 -11.08
N ASN A 184 -5.64 -21.36 -10.40
CA ASN A 184 -4.53 -22.25 -10.72
C ASN A 184 -3.89 -22.04 -12.10
N ASN A 185 -4.28 -21.00 -12.84
CA ASN A 185 -3.61 -20.65 -14.08
C ASN A 185 -2.16 -20.25 -13.80
N ARG A 186 -1.26 -20.71 -14.68
CA ARG A 186 0.18 -20.48 -14.62
C ARG A 186 0.53 -19.36 -15.58
N ILE A 187 1.29 -18.37 -15.10
CA ILE A 187 1.67 -17.17 -15.85
C ILE A 187 3.19 -17.08 -15.86
N GLY A 188 3.78 -16.95 -17.05
CA GLY A 188 5.19 -16.62 -17.21
C GLY A 188 5.45 -15.16 -16.88
N LEU A 189 6.46 -14.87 -16.04
CA LEU A 189 6.80 -13.50 -15.64
C LEU A 189 7.24 -12.64 -16.84
N ASN A 190 7.75 -13.25 -17.92
CA ASN A 190 8.10 -12.57 -19.17
C ASN A 190 6.87 -12.18 -20.02
N GLU A 191 5.71 -12.78 -19.77
CA GLU A 191 4.47 -12.57 -20.53
C GLU A 191 3.54 -11.54 -19.86
N ASP A 192 3.66 -11.37 -18.54
CA ASP A 192 2.84 -10.45 -17.75
C ASP A 192 3.72 -9.42 -17.04
N PHE A 193 3.69 -8.17 -17.52
CA PHE A 193 4.54 -7.10 -17.01
C PHE A 193 4.17 -6.66 -15.58
N ILE A 194 2.92 -6.87 -15.14
CA ILE A 194 2.50 -6.53 -13.77
C ILE A 194 3.09 -7.57 -12.82
N ALA A 195 2.93 -8.86 -13.16
CA ALA A 195 3.54 -9.93 -12.40
C ALA A 195 5.07 -9.79 -12.39
N GLU A 196 5.71 -9.49 -13.51
CA GLU A 196 7.16 -9.21 -13.60
C GLU A 196 7.60 -8.13 -12.61
N ARG A 197 6.96 -6.95 -12.64
CA ARG A 197 7.35 -5.82 -11.79
C ARG A 197 7.17 -6.13 -10.32
N ILE A 198 6.04 -6.72 -9.95
CA ILE A 198 5.77 -7.00 -8.54
C ILE A 198 6.66 -8.15 -8.07
N VAL A 199 6.68 -9.27 -8.77
CA VAL A 199 7.28 -10.53 -8.32
C VAL A 199 8.78 -10.58 -8.51
N GLN A 200 9.28 -10.13 -9.66
CA GLN A 200 10.70 -10.17 -9.98
C GLN A 200 11.45 -8.94 -9.49
N LYS A 201 10.85 -7.74 -9.61
CA LYS A 201 11.49 -6.47 -9.21
C LYS A 201 11.12 -6.06 -7.79
N GLY A 202 10.15 -6.71 -7.16
CA GLY A 202 9.73 -6.42 -5.80
C GLY A 202 9.04 -5.06 -5.66
N GLU A 203 8.49 -4.54 -6.76
CA GLU A 203 7.91 -3.19 -6.83
C GLU A 203 6.43 -3.20 -6.44
N THR A 204 6.00 -2.15 -5.74
CA THR A 204 4.58 -1.80 -5.68
C THR A 204 4.17 -1.16 -7.01
N VAL A 205 3.05 -1.61 -7.55
CA VAL A 205 2.48 -1.12 -8.81
C VAL A 205 1.10 -0.55 -8.53
N ASN A 206 0.85 0.68 -8.97
CA ASN A 206 -0.47 1.31 -8.98
C ASN A 206 -0.62 2.04 -10.31
N ILE A 207 -1.46 1.52 -11.21
CA ILE A 207 -1.54 1.95 -12.62
C ILE A 207 -3.02 2.05 -13.04
N ARG A 208 -3.35 3.12 -13.77
CA ARG A 208 -4.66 3.33 -14.42
C ARG A 208 -4.68 2.84 -15.87
N GLU A 209 -5.87 2.66 -16.44
CA GLU A 209 -6.00 2.22 -17.84
C GLU A 209 -5.26 3.14 -18.83
N ALA A 210 -5.37 4.46 -18.66
CA ALA A 210 -4.68 5.42 -19.52
C ALA A 210 -3.14 5.36 -19.41
N GLU A 211 -2.63 4.80 -18.31
CA GLU A 211 -1.21 4.57 -18.06
C GLU A 211 -0.76 3.16 -18.52
N TYR A 212 -1.66 2.36 -19.12
CA TYR A 212 -1.28 1.21 -19.93
C TYR A 212 -0.41 1.68 -21.10
N LEU A 213 0.85 1.30 -21.10
CA LEU A 213 1.75 1.42 -22.24
C LEU A 213 2.28 0.01 -22.57
N PRO A 214 2.69 -0.30 -23.81
CA PRO A 214 2.04 -0.26 -25.12
C PRO A 214 1.18 -1.52 -25.36
N ARG A 215 0.43 -1.59 -26.48
CA ARG A 215 -0.50 -2.68 -26.89
C ARG A 215 0.07 -4.12 -26.94
N THR A 216 1.32 -4.35 -26.56
CA THR A 216 2.08 -5.59 -26.81
C THR A 216 2.13 -6.57 -25.63
N ARG A 217 1.82 -6.16 -24.39
CA ARG A 217 1.76 -7.08 -23.23
C ARG A 217 0.38 -7.02 -22.57
N LYS A 218 -0.37 -8.13 -22.61
CA LYS A 218 -1.76 -8.20 -22.13
C LYS A 218 -1.81 -8.64 -20.67
N VAL A 219 -2.36 -7.79 -19.81
CA VAL A 219 -2.85 -8.23 -18.48
C VAL A 219 -4.24 -8.80 -18.68
N ARG A 220 -4.43 -10.09 -18.36
CA ARG A 220 -5.69 -10.81 -18.68
C ARG A 220 -6.76 -10.72 -17.60
N TYR A 221 -6.40 -10.23 -16.41
CA TYR A 221 -7.22 -10.28 -15.20
C TYR A 221 -7.67 -8.90 -14.70
N ALA A 222 -7.42 -7.84 -15.47
CA ALA A 222 -7.79 -6.47 -15.17
C ALA A 222 -8.18 -5.72 -16.44
N SER A 223 -8.97 -4.66 -16.31
CA SER A 223 -9.50 -3.90 -17.44
C SER A 223 -9.28 -2.39 -17.29
N ARG A 224 -9.49 -1.80 -16.10
CA ARG A 224 -9.51 -0.35 -15.88
C ARG A 224 -8.40 0.18 -14.97
N SER A 225 -8.01 -0.60 -13.96
CA SER A 225 -6.98 -0.18 -13.00
C SER A 225 -6.41 -1.39 -12.28
N ILE A 226 -5.17 -1.27 -11.83
CA ILE A 226 -4.47 -2.31 -11.10
C ILE A 226 -3.71 -1.67 -9.95
N ILE A 227 -3.80 -2.28 -8.78
CA ILE A 227 -2.83 -2.09 -7.72
C ILE A 227 -2.30 -3.45 -7.28
N GLY A 228 -1.00 -3.56 -7.07
CA GLY A 228 -0.40 -4.80 -6.61
C GLY A 228 0.88 -4.58 -5.82
N VAL A 229 1.06 -5.39 -4.78
CA VAL A 229 2.18 -5.31 -3.86
C VAL A 229 2.81 -6.69 -3.65
N PRO A 230 4.14 -6.74 -3.44
CA PRO A 230 4.84 -8.00 -3.22
C PRO A 230 4.47 -8.62 -1.87
N LEU A 231 4.30 -9.94 -1.84
CA LEU A 231 4.21 -10.70 -0.59
C LEU A 231 5.60 -11.21 -0.22
N LYS A 232 6.10 -10.79 0.95
CA LYS A 232 7.44 -11.15 1.45
C LYS A 232 7.34 -11.79 2.83
N VAL A 233 8.12 -12.84 3.05
CA VAL A 233 8.28 -13.51 4.35
C VAL A 233 9.76 -13.70 4.62
N ARG A 234 10.23 -13.20 5.77
CA ARG A 234 11.64 -13.28 6.18
C ARG A 234 12.62 -12.78 5.08
N GLY A 235 12.25 -11.69 4.42
CA GLY A 235 13.03 -11.08 3.32
C GLY A 235 12.95 -11.82 1.97
N ARG A 236 12.33 -13.00 1.91
CA ARG A 236 12.09 -13.73 0.67
C ARG A 236 10.73 -13.36 0.09
N GLN A 237 10.70 -13.04 -1.19
CA GLN A 237 9.46 -12.86 -1.91
C GLN A 237 8.81 -14.22 -2.22
N ILE A 238 7.53 -14.36 -1.90
CA ILE A 238 6.75 -15.59 -2.09
C ILE A 238 5.65 -15.43 -3.15
N GLY A 239 5.32 -14.20 -3.53
CA GLY A 239 4.21 -13.92 -4.41
C GLY A 239 3.84 -12.44 -4.49
N ALA A 240 2.59 -12.20 -4.84
CA ALA A 240 1.99 -10.88 -4.92
C ALA A 240 0.50 -10.93 -4.55
N ILE A 241 0.00 -9.83 -4.00
CA ILE A 241 -1.44 -9.57 -3.94
C ILE A 241 -1.77 -8.48 -4.95
N ILE A 242 -2.83 -8.68 -5.71
CA ILE A 242 -3.27 -7.76 -6.76
C ILE A 242 -4.75 -7.50 -6.59
N LEU A 243 -5.12 -6.22 -6.62
CA LEU A 243 -6.50 -5.77 -6.73
C LEU A 243 -6.67 -5.07 -8.07
N ALA A 244 -7.82 -5.28 -8.70
CA ALA A 244 -8.09 -4.73 -10.01
C ALA A 244 -9.49 -4.12 -10.11
N ASP A 245 -9.62 -3.22 -11.09
CA ASP A 245 -10.88 -2.64 -11.53
C ASP A 245 -11.60 -1.91 -10.39
N ARG A 246 -10.97 -0.88 -9.82
CA ARG A 246 -11.60 -0.06 -8.78
C ARG A 246 -12.90 0.57 -9.26
N LYS A 247 -13.95 0.54 -8.44
CA LYS A 247 -15.25 1.17 -8.76
C LYS A 247 -15.14 2.70 -8.82
N GLY A 248 -15.88 3.29 -9.76
CA GLY A 248 -15.86 4.73 -10.02
C GLY A 248 -14.68 5.16 -10.90
N ASP A 249 -14.50 6.48 -11.01
CA ASP A 249 -13.50 7.11 -11.88
C ASP A 249 -12.19 7.37 -11.10
N GLY A 250 -11.04 7.22 -11.76
CA GLY A 250 -9.74 7.67 -11.21
C GLY A 250 -8.83 6.61 -10.58
N GLY A 251 -9.05 5.31 -10.79
CA GLY A 251 -8.12 4.24 -10.33
C GLY A 251 -7.86 4.23 -8.81
N PHE A 252 -6.90 3.42 -8.36
CA PHE A 252 -6.59 3.25 -6.93
C PHE A 252 -5.87 4.48 -6.36
N THR A 253 -6.30 4.90 -5.17
CA THR A 253 -5.74 6.07 -4.50
C THR A 253 -4.46 5.73 -3.74
N PRO A 254 -3.66 6.73 -3.35
CA PRO A 254 -2.51 6.49 -2.47
C PRO A 254 -2.89 5.90 -1.11
N ASN A 255 -4.10 6.18 -0.61
CA ASN A 255 -4.63 5.53 0.60
C ASN A 255 -4.96 4.04 0.37
N ASP A 256 -5.46 3.67 -0.81
CA ASP A 256 -5.63 2.26 -1.19
C ASP A 256 -4.27 1.53 -1.22
N GLU A 257 -3.23 2.20 -1.72
CA GLU A 257 -1.85 1.69 -1.76
C GLU A 257 -1.24 1.51 -0.38
N ALA A 258 -1.37 2.51 0.48
CA ALA A 258 -0.89 2.42 1.85
C ALA A 258 -1.57 1.26 2.59
N LEU A 259 -2.90 1.13 2.47
CA LEU A 259 -3.66 0.03 3.07
C LEU A 259 -3.15 -1.34 2.62
N ILE A 260 -3.07 -1.59 1.31
CA ILE A 260 -2.65 -2.90 0.80
C ILE A 260 -1.17 -3.20 1.11
N SER A 261 -0.30 -2.18 1.10
CA SER A 261 1.12 -2.34 1.46
C SER A 261 1.29 -2.71 2.92
N ILE A 262 0.55 -2.06 3.83
CA ILE A 262 0.60 -2.34 5.28
C ILE A 262 0.13 -3.77 5.57
N VAL A 263 -0.96 -4.22 4.94
CA VAL A 263 -1.47 -5.57 5.19
C VAL A 263 -0.66 -6.67 4.51
N ALA A 264 0.12 -6.34 3.46
CA ALA A 264 0.85 -7.32 2.65
C ALA A 264 1.81 -8.19 3.46
N HIS A 265 2.48 -7.62 4.47
CA HIS A 265 3.37 -8.38 5.35
C HIS A 265 2.61 -9.46 6.13
N THR A 266 1.52 -9.08 6.78
CA THR A 266 0.65 -10.00 7.54
C THR A 266 0.04 -11.07 6.64
N VAL A 267 -0.42 -10.68 5.45
CA VAL A 267 -0.96 -11.62 4.44
C VAL A 267 0.12 -12.58 3.96
N GLY A 268 1.36 -12.10 3.73
CA GLY A 268 2.47 -12.95 3.32
C GLY A 268 2.74 -14.08 4.32
N ILE A 269 2.76 -13.76 5.62
CA ILE A 269 2.89 -14.76 6.69
C ILE A 269 1.72 -15.75 6.67
N ALA A 270 0.49 -15.25 6.51
CA ALA A 270 -0.72 -16.06 6.46
C ALA A 270 -0.67 -17.11 5.35
N ILE A 271 -0.39 -16.66 4.14
CA ILE A 271 -0.34 -17.48 2.93
C ILE A 271 0.82 -18.49 3.00
N HIS A 272 1.97 -18.08 3.51
CA HIS A 272 3.11 -18.97 3.69
C HIS A 272 2.82 -20.11 4.69
N ASN A 273 2.13 -19.81 5.79
CA ASN A 273 1.73 -20.83 6.76
C ASN A 273 0.71 -21.81 6.16
N ALA A 274 -0.26 -21.31 5.40
CA ALA A 274 -1.25 -22.15 4.72
C ALA A 274 -0.60 -23.06 3.67
N GLU A 275 0.32 -22.54 2.85
CA GLU A 275 1.08 -23.36 1.88
C GLU A 275 1.91 -24.43 2.58
N HIS A 276 2.59 -24.08 3.67
CA HIS A 276 3.35 -25.06 4.45
C HIS A 276 2.47 -26.17 5.03
N PHE A 277 1.27 -25.81 5.50
CA PHE A 277 0.31 -26.78 6.00
C PHE A 277 -0.17 -27.75 4.90
N GLU A 278 -0.54 -27.23 3.72
CA GLU A 278 -0.93 -28.06 2.57
C GLU A 278 0.17 -29.07 2.18
N ILE A 279 1.43 -28.63 2.15
CA ILE A 279 2.57 -29.51 1.82
C ILE A 279 2.72 -30.62 2.87
N GLN A 280 2.64 -30.28 4.16
CA GLN A 280 2.74 -31.26 5.24
C GLN A 280 1.60 -32.28 5.21
N GLU A 281 0.39 -31.85 4.87
CA GLU A 281 -0.77 -32.73 4.74
C GLU A 281 -0.60 -33.69 3.57
N ALA A 282 -0.20 -33.20 2.39
CA ALA A 282 0.08 -34.03 1.22
C ALA A 282 1.19 -35.07 1.49
N GLU A 283 2.26 -34.68 2.19
CA GLU A 283 3.32 -35.62 2.60
C GLU A 283 2.83 -36.69 3.58
N ALA A 284 1.95 -36.32 4.51
CA ALA A 284 1.39 -37.26 5.48
C ALA A 284 0.44 -38.26 4.81
N GLU A 285 -0.33 -37.83 3.82
CA GLU A 285 -1.20 -38.70 3.01
C GLU A 285 -0.37 -39.69 2.19
N LEU A 286 0.65 -39.22 1.47
CA LEU A 286 1.57 -40.08 0.70
C LEU A 286 2.22 -41.14 1.59
N LYS A 287 2.65 -40.78 2.80
CA LYS A 287 3.24 -41.74 3.76
C LYS A 287 2.23 -42.79 4.24
N ARG A 288 0.95 -42.45 4.37
CA ARG A 288 -0.10 -43.43 4.75
C ARG A 288 -0.38 -44.41 3.61
N GLU A 289 -0.32 -43.94 2.37
CA GLU A 289 -0.57 -44.76 1.18
C GLU A 289 0.59 -45.73 0.88
N TYR A 290 1.84 -45.37 1.21
CA TYR A 290 3.02 -46.24 1.06
C TYR A 290 3.24 -47.24 2.21
N VAL A 291 2.51 -47.11 3.32
CA VAL A 291 2.63 -47.97 4.51
C VAL A 291 1.47 -49.00 4.58
N MET A 292 0.54 -48.96 3.63
CA MET A 292 -0.48 -50.00 3.40
C MET A 292 -0.04 -50.95 2.28
#